data_AF-A0A914UFY6-F1
#
_entry.id   AF-A0A914UFY6-F1
#
_cell.length_a   1.000
_cell.length_b   1.000
_cell.length_c   1.000
_cell.angle_alpha   90.00
_cell.angle_beta   90.00
_cell.angle_gamma   90.00
#
_symmetry.space_group_name_H-M   'P 1'
#
loop_
_entity.id
_entity.type
_entity.pdbx_description
1 polymer ?
#
loop_
_entity_poly.entity_id
_entity_poly.type
_entity_poly.pdbx_seq_one_letter_code
_entity_poly.pdbx_strand_id
1 'polypeptide(L)'
;MSDLFSGIANLTKTVTDTLNSYEVRKISDKVQSYVMNYTEPEVKVREATTEEPWGPTPDMMREIAGLTFQYDAFPEVMGMLWKRMLPPSPVAWRHTYKSLILLEYLLKNGCERVISNARDHAFEMRSLEHYKCIDERGKDQGINVRFRVKTVLSLL
;
A
#
# COMPACT_ATOMS: atom_id res chain seq x y z
N MET A 1 -15.47 -37.58 -17.72
CA MET A 1 -15.57 -36.17 -18.17
C MET A 1 -15.08 -35.15 -17.13
N SER A 2 -15.03 -35.48 -15.83
CA SER A 2 -14.52 -34.60 -14.76
C SER A 2 -13.04 -34.20 -14.91
N ASP A 3 -12.21 -35.09 -15.45
CA ASP A 3 -10.75 -34.92 -15.39
C ASP A 3 -10.25 -33.86 -16.39
N LEU A 4 -10.90 -33.73 -17.55
CA LEU A 4 -10.56 -32.72 -18.56
C LEU A 4 -10.91 -31.29 -18.08
N PHE A 5 -12.07 -31.13 -17.43
CA PHE A 5 -12.47 -29.85 -16.83
C PHE A 5 -11.58 -29.48 -15.63
N SER A 6 -11.15 -30.47 -14.84
CA SER A 6 -10.19 -30.24 -13.76
C SER A 6 -8.81 -29.84 -14.27
N GLY A 7 -8.36 -30.40 -15.41
CA GLY A 7 -7.09 -30.07 -16.05
C GLY A 7 -7.07 -28.63 -16.59
N ILE A 8 -8.15 -28.20 -17.23
CA ILE A 8 -8.29 -26.81 -17.69
C ILE A 8 -8.36 -25.85 -16.50
N ALA A 9 -9.08 -26.20 -15.42
CA ALA A 9 -9.17 -25.37 -14.21
C ALA A 9 -7.82 -25.22 -13.48
N ASN A 10 -7.00 -26.27 -13.46
CA ASN A 10 -5.64 -26.20 -12.89
C ASN A 10 -4.69 -25.41 -13.79
N LEU A 11 -4.81 -25.54 -15.11
CA LEU A 11 -4.03 -24.76 -16.06
C LEU A 11 -4.40 -23.26 -16.00
N THR A 12 -5.68 -22.92 -15.93
CA THR A 12 -6.13 -21.52 -15.79
C THR A 12 -5.71 -20.92 -14.46
N LYS A 13 -5.77 -21.67 -13.35
CA LYS A 13 -5.18 -21.24 -12.07
C LYS A 13 -3.68 -20.98 -12.20
N THR A 14 -2.92 -21.91 -12.77
CA THR A 14 -1.46 -21.76 -12.96
C THR A 14 -1.10 -20.54 -13.82
N VAL A 15 -1.88 -20.29 -14.88
CA VAL A 15 -1.72 -19.10 -15.75
C VAL A 15 -2.13 -17.81 -15.02
N THR A 16 -3.16 -17.86 -14.18
CA THR A 16 -3.59 -16.70 -13.38
C THR A 16 -2.57 -16.38 -12.27
N ASP A 17 -1.99 -17.39 -11.63
CA ASP A 17 -0.97 -17.26 -10.58
C ASP A 17 0.35 -16.70 -11.13
N THR A 18 0.76 -17.15 -12.32
CA THR A 18 1.95 -16.60 -13.00
C THR A 18 1.78 -15.13 -13.39
N LEU A 19 0.57 -14.72 -13.81
CA LEU A 19 0.24 -13.32 -14.10
C LEU A 19 0.07 -12.44 -12.84
N ASN A 20 -0.30 -13.00 -11.70
CA ASN A 20 -0.45 -12.27 -10.41
C ASN A 20 0.80 -12.34 -9.50
N SER A 21 1.85 -12.97 -9.99
CA SER A 21 3.10 -13.14 -9.25
C SER A 21 3.72 -11.80 -8.81
N TYR A 22 4.49 -11.84 -7.71
CA TYR A 22 5.23 -10.68 -7.20
C TYR A 22 6.10 -10.01 -8.27
N GLU A 23 6.77 -10.80 -9.12
CA GLU A 23 7.65 -10.29 -10.17
C GLU A 23 6.88 -9.45 -11.19
N VAL A 24 5.69 -9.90 -11.61
CA VAL A 24 4.84 -9.14 -12.53
C VAL A 24 4.37 -7.84 -11.90
N ARG A 25 3.97 -7.86 -10.62
CA ARG A 25 3.56 -6.64 -9.89
C ARG A 25 4.71 -5.65 -9.73
N LYS A 26 5.90 -6.14 -9.39
CA LYS A 26 7.13 -5.33 -9.29
C LYS A 26 7.47 -4.66 -10.62
N ILE A 27 7.38 -5.40 -11.72
CA ILE A 27 7.62 -4.86 -13.07
C ILE A 27 6.54 -3.82 -13.41
N SER A 28 5.27 -4.13 -13.14
CA SER A 28 4.15 -3.21 -13.37
C SER A 28 4.30 -1.89 -12.61
N ASP A 29 4.67 -1.94 -11.32
CA ASP A 29 4.93 -0.76 -10.51
C ASP A 29 6.10 0.08 -11.06
N LYS A 30 7.19 -0.58 -11.47
CA LYS A 30 8.34 0.09 -12.09
C LYS A 30 7.93 0.78 -13.39
N VAL A 31 7.22 0.08 -14.28
CA VAL A 31 6.73 0.64 -15.54
C VAL A 31 5.80 1.82 -15.28
N GLN A 32 4.86 1.69 -14.33
CA GLN A 32 3.97 2.79 -13.96
C GLN A 32 4.76 4.01 -13.47
N SER A 33 5.79 3.80 -12.65
CA SER A 33 6.67 4.89 -12.20
C SER A 33 7.42 5.58 -13.35
N TYR A 34 7.82 4.87 -14.41
CA TYR A 34 8.49 5.48 -15.57
C TYR A 34 7.54 6.20 -16.52
N VAL A 35 6.31 5.70 -16.66
CA VAL A 35 5.33 6.26 -17.62
C VAL A 35 4.60 7.46 -17.04
N MET A 36 4.45 7.51 -15.72
CA MET A 36 3.74 8.58 -15.02
C MET A 36 4.71 9.67 -14.58
N ASN A 37 4.42 10.93 -14.94
CA ASN A 37 5.22 12.08 -14.53
C ASN A 37 4.88 12.50 -13.08
N TYR A 38 5.32 11.70 -12.11
CA TYR A 38 5.12 11.97 -10.69
C TYR A 38 6.02 13.11 -10.21
N THR A 39 5.52 13.88 -9.25
CA THR A 39 6.31 14.92 -8.57
C THR A 39 7.33 14.30 -7.60
N GLU A 40 8.33 15.07 -7.18
CA GLU A 40 9.34 14.59 -6.23
C GLU A 40 8.74 14.06 -4.91
N PRO A 41 7.76 14.75 -4.27
CA PRO A 41 7.09 14.22 -3.09
C PRO A 41 6.35 12.90 -3.35
N GLU A 42 5.66 12.78 -4.48
CA GLU A 42 4.97 11.56 -4.88
C GLU A 42 5.93 10.38 -5.08
N VAL A 43 7.08 10.63 -5.73
CA VAL A 43 8.12 9.61 -5.94
C VAL A 43 8.63 9.09 -4.60
N LYS A 44 8.93 9.97 -3.64
CA LYS A 44 9.41 9.56 -2.30
C LYS A 44 8.40 8.68 -1.56
N VAL A 45 7.11 9.03 -1.63
CA VAL A 45 6.05 8.20 -1.04
C VAL A 45 5.95 6.84 -1.75
N ARG A 46 6.07 6.79 -3.08
CA ARG A 46 6.07 5.52 -3.84
C ARG A 46 7.26 4.63 -3.47
N GLU A 47 8.45 5.20 -3.33
CA GLU A 47 9.66 4.48 -2.91
C GLU A 47 9.49 3.87 -1.51
N ALA A 48 8.92 4.62 -0.56
CA ALA A 48 8.65 4.15 0.79
C ALA A 48 7.57 3.05 0.83
N THR A 49 6.69 2.99 -0.17
CA THR A 49 5.53 2.10 -0.22
C THR A 49 5.63 1.03 -1.33
N THR A 50 6.83 0.63 -1.73
CA THR A 50 7.06 -0.41 -2.75
C THR A 50 6.58 -1.82 -2.34
N GLU A 51 6.42 -2.75 -3.30
CA GLU A 51 6.12 -4.17 -3.04
C GLU A 51 7.28 -4.96 -2.38
N GLU A 52 8.44 -4.36 -2.12
CA GLU A 52 9.57 -5.07 -1.52
C GLU A 52 9.23 -5.67 -0.14
N PRO A 53 9.84 -6.80 0.27
CA PRO A 53 9.46 -7.49 1.51
C PRO A 53 9.85 -6.75 2.81
N TRP A 54 10.75 -5.76 2.73
CA TRP A 54 11.17 -4.92 3.86
C TRP A 54 10.39 -3.61 3.92
N GLY A 55 10.15 -3.08 5.12
CA GLY A 55 9.46 -1.80 5.34
C GLY A 55 10.27 -0.58 4.89
N PRO A 56 9.66 0.63 4.90
CA PRO A 56 10.39 1.88 4.65
C PRO A 56 11.47 2.11 5.70
N THR A 57 12.60 2.68 5.29
CA THR A 57 13.68 3.00 6.22
C THR A 57 13.33 4.24 7.06
N PRO A 58 13.90 4.39 8.27
CA PRO A 58 13.67 5.59 9.09
C PRO A 58 14.02 6.89 8.38
N ASP A 59 15.05 6.89 7.55
CA ASP A 59 15.48 8.10 6.82
C ASP A 59 14.46 8.51 5.76
N MET A 60 13.90 7.55 5.01
CA MET A 60 12.81 7.83 4.05
C MET A 60 11.59 8.41 4.75
N MET A 61 11.19 7.83 5.89
CA MET A 61 10.04 8.32 6.66
C MET A 61 10.30 9.73 7.23
N ARG A 62 11.52 10.00 7.71
CA ARG A 62 11.92 11.32 8.22
C ARG A 62 11.89 12.38 7.13
N GLU A 63 12.40 12.05 5.95
CA GLU A 63 12.39 12.95 4.80
C GLU A 63 10.96 13.29 4.37
N ILE A 64 10.09 12.28 4.23
CA ILE A 64 8.66 12.48 3.90
C ILE A 64 7.96 13.30 4.99
N ALA A 65 8.25 13.06 6.27
CA ALA A 65 7.71 13.88 7.35
C ALA A 65 8.11 15.35 7.20
N GLY A 66 9.36 15.65 6.82
CA GLY A 66 9.82 17.00 6.49
C GLY A 66 8.99 17.66 5.39
N LEU A 67 8.64 16.91 4.33
CA LEU A 67 7.79 17.41 3.24
C LEU A 67 6.38 17.79 3.70
N THR A 68 5.83 17.15 4.74
CA THR A 68 4.49 17.50 5.23
C THR A 68 4.40 18.93 5.78
N PHE A 69 5.52 19.52 6.21
CA PHE A 69 5.56 20.92 6.67
C PHE A 69 5.53 21.93 5.52
N GLN A 70 5.80 21.50 4.29
CA GLN A 70 5.75 22.36 3.11
C GLN A 70 4.30 22.43 2.59
N TYR A 71 3.81 23.66 2.37
CA TYR A 71 2.42 23.88 1.99
C TYR A 71 2.04 23.18 0.67
N ASP A 72 2.91 23.32 -0.34
CA ASP A 72 2.71 22.79 -1.70
C ASP A 72 2.92 21.27 -1.79
N ALA A 73 3.89 20.72 -1.06
CA ALA A 73 4.18 19.28 -1.08
C ALA A 73 3.18 18.46 -0.27
N PHE A 74 2.56 19.03 0.76
CA PHE A 74 1.61 18.32 1.62
C PHE A 74 0.48 17.59 0.86
N PRO A 75 -0.30 18.24 -0.03
CA PRO A 75 -1.36 17.55 -0.77
C PRO A 75 -0.84 16.43 -1.67
N GLU A 76 0.37 16.56 -2.21
CA GLU A 76 1.02 15.53 -3.04
C GLU A 76 1.42 14.32 -2.21
N VAL A 77 2.06 14.54 -1.05
CA VAL A 77 2.45 13.48 -0.10
C VAL A 77 1.22 12.71 0.37
N MET A 78 0.21 13.41 0.90
CA MET A 78 -0.99 12.76 1.44
C MET A 78 -1.81 12.10 0.34
N GLY A 79 -1.99 12.77 -0.81
CA GLY A 79 -2.71 12.22 -1.95
C GLY A 79 -2.09 10.91 -2.47
N MET A 80 -0.77 10.87 -2.64
CA MET A 80 -0.08 9.64 -3.04
C MET A 80 -0.17 8.55 -1.95
N LEU A 81 -0.04 8.93 -0.67
CA LEU A 81 -0.13 7.99 0.45
C LEU A 81 -1.46 7.26 0.46
N TRP A 82 -2.57 7.99 0.33
CA TRP A 82 -3.93 7.41 0.28
C TRP A 82 -4.13 6.53 -0.96
N LYS A 83 -3.66 6.99 -2.12
CA LYS A 83 -3.72 6.21 -3.37
C LYS A 83 -3.00 4.87 -3.25
N ARG A 84 -1.88 4.81 -2.53
CA ARG A 84 -1.13 3.58 -2.27
C ARG A 84 -1.76 2.73 -1.16
N MET A 85 -2.41 3.37 -0.18
CA MET A 85 -3.05 2.69 0.94
C MET A 85 -4.33 1.95 0.53
N LEU A 86 -5.15 2.58 -0.32
CA LEU A 86 -6.46 2.10 -0.75
C LEU A 86 -6.43 1.75 -2.25
N PRO A 87 -5.64 0.74 -2.68
CA PRO A 87 -5.54 0.40 -4.10
C PRO A 87 -6.86 -0.21 -4.61
N PRO A 88 -7.17 -0.07 -5.90
CA PRO A 88 -8.36 -0.68 -6.52
C PRO A 88 -8.38 -2.21 -6.44
N SER A 89 -7.22 -2.85 -6.30
CA SER A 89 -7.07 -4.31 -6.22
C SER A 89 -6.43 -4.73 -4.89
N PRO A 90 -7.04 -5.69 -4.15
CA PRO A 90 -6.55 -6.15 -2.84
C PRO A 90 -5.30 -7.06 -2.91
N VAL A 91 -4.72 -7.24 -4.11
CA VAL A 91 -3.54 -8.11 -4.30
C VAL A 91 -2.25 -7.42 -3.80
N ALA A 92 -2.22 -6.08 -3.74
CA ALA A 92 -1.06 -5.30 -3.32
C ALA A 92 -1.07 -4.99 -1.81
N TRP A 93 -1.15 -6.03 -0.97
CA TRP A 93 -1.24 -5.86 0.49
C TRP A 93 -0.01 -5.16 1.10
N ARG A 94 1.16 -5.26 0.47
CA ARG A 94 2.39 -4.62 0.95
C ARG A 94 2.33 -3.11 0.78
N HIS A 95 1.78 -2.61 -0.33
CA HIS A 95 1.51 -1.18 -0.49
C HIS A 95 0.63 -0.65 0.63
N THR A 96 -0.52 -1.29 0.86
CA THR A 96 -1.44 -0.92 1.94
C THR A 96 -0.75 -0.97 3.31
N TYR A 97 -0.04 -2.05 3.61
CA TYR A 97 0.64 -2.22 4.89
C TYR A 97 1.74 -1.17 5.13
N LYS A 98 2.58 -0.90 4.12
CA LYS A 98 3.66 0.11 4.22
C LYS A 98 3.12 1.53 4.26
N SER A 99 2.04 1.83 3.53
CA SER A 99 1.35 3.12 3.66
C SER A 99 0.84 3.34 5.08
N LEU A 100 0.32 2.30 5.74
CA LEU A 100 -0.10 2.41 7.15
C LEU A 100 1.09 2.63 8.10
N ILE A 101 2.24 1.99 7.86
CA ILE A 101 3.48 2.26 8.60
C ILE A 101 3.90 3.72 8.45
N LEU A 102 3.92 4.22 7.21
CA LEU A 102 4.29 5.59 6.92
C LEU A 102 3.30 6.56 7.57
N LEU A 103 1.99 6.33 7.46
CA LEU A 103 0.98 7.17 8.10
C LEU A 103 1.16 7.20 9.63
N GLU A 104 1.42 6.05 10.27
CA GLU A 104 1.69 6.00 11.71
C GLU A 104 2.88 6.89 12.10
N TYR A 105 3.95 6.88 11.30
CA TYR A 105 5.10 7.73 11.52
C TYR A 105 4.77 9.21 11.32
N LEU A 106 4.02 9.55 10.26
CA LEU A 106 3.62 10.93 9.96
C LEU A 106 2.67 11.49 11.01
N LEU A 107 1.78 10.69 11.60
CA LEU A 107 0.93 11.13 12.71
C LEU A 107 1.74 11.54 13.95
N LYS A 108 2.92 10.94 14.15
CA LYS A 108 3.80 11.19 15.29
C LYS A 108 4.83 12.30 15.03
N ASN A 109 5.25 12.50 13.78
CA ASN A 109 6.41 13.33 13.44
C ASN A 109 6.16 14.36 12.32
N GLY A 110 5.01 14.29 11.64
CA GLY A 110 4.62 15.23 10.59
C GLY A 110 3.94 16.48 11.14
N CYS A 111 3.44 17.32 10.24
CA CYS A 111 2.70 18.52 10.62
C CYS A 111 1.28 18.18 11.13
N GLU A 112 0.67 19.09 11.89
CA GLU A 112 -0.67 18.91 12.47
C GLU A 112 -1.74 18.59 11.43
N ARG A 113 -1.61 19.13 10.20
CA ARG A 113 -2.52 18.86 9.08
C ARG A 113 -2.63 17.37 8.75
N VAL A 114 -1.60 16.57 9.03
CA VAL A 114 -1.64 15.11 8.85
C VAL A 114 -2.74 14.49 9.70
N ILE A 115 -2.92 14.94 10.95
CA ILE A 115 -3.92 14.42 11.88
C ILE A 115 -5.33 14.74 11.36
N SER A 116 -5.57 16.00 10.97
CA SER A 116 -6.87 16.41 10.39
C SER A 116 -7.18 15.62 9.13
N ASN A 117 -6.21 15.51 8.21
CA ASN A 117 -6.39 14.77 6.97
C ASN A 117 -6.63 13.27 7.22
N ALA A 118 -5.99 12.67 8.22
CA ALA A 118 -6.24 11.27 8.60
C ALA A 118 -7.62 11.06 9.22
N ARG A 119 -8.12 12.02 10.01
CA ARG A 119 -9.49 11.98 10.55
C ARG A 119 -10.54 12.07 9.45
N ASP A 120 -10.31 12.94 8.46
CA ASP A 120 -11.20 13.08 7.30
C ASP A 120 -11.33 11.75 6.51
N HIS A 121 -10.25 10.96 6.45
CA HIS A 121 -10.21 9.66 5.76
C HIS A 121 -10.40 8.45 6.67
N ALA A 122 -10.77 8.66 7.94
CA ALA A 122 -10.85 7.58 8.92
C ALA A 122 -11.93 6.54 8.54
N PHE A 123 -13.00 6.97 7.87
CA PHE A 123 -14.06 6.07 7.42
C PHE A 123 -13.59 5.13 6.31
N GLU A 124 -12.91 5.63 5.28
CA GLU A 124 -12.33 4.76 4.25
C GLU A 124 -11.27 3.84 4.85
N MET A 125 -10.44 4.36 5.77
CA MET A 125 -9.41 3.57 6.43
C MET A 125 -10.00 2.40 7.24
N ARG A 126 -11.16 2.60 7.91
CA ARG A 126 -11.86 1.52 8.65
C ARG A 126 -12.23 0.33 7.76
N SER A 127 -12.40 0.50 6.45
CA SER A 127 -12.62 -0.62 5.53
C SER A 127 -11.49 -1.66 5.56
N LEU A 128 -10.27 -1.24 5.93
CA LEU A 128 -9.10 -2.12 6.06
C LEU A 128 -9.15 -3.03 7.29
N GLU A 129 -10.03 -2.78 8.27
CA GLU A 129 -10.22 -3.67 9.43
C GLU A 129 -10.68 -5.07 9.03
N HIS A 130 -11.30 -5.19 7.85
CA HIS A 130 -11.76 -6.44 7.27
C HIS A 130 -10.97 -6.83 6.00
N TYR A 131 -9.77 -6.28 5.81
CA TYR A 131 -8.93 -6.53 4.63
C TYR A 131 -8.61 -8.03 4.48
N LYS A 132 -8.81 -8.56 3.26
CA LYS A 132 -8.57 -9.97 2.91
C LYS A 132 -7.53 -10.07 1.81
N CYS A 133 -6.45 -10.79 2.08
CA CYS A 133 -5.43 -11.15 1.09
C CYS A 133 -4.82 -12.48 1.51
N ILE A 134 -5.08 -13.53 0.74
CA ILE A 134 -4.48 -14.85 0.91
C ILE A 134 -3.47 -15.02 -0.23
N ASP A 135 -2.23 -15.37 0.10
CA ASP A 135 -1.21 -15.61 -0.92
C ASP A 135 -1.36 -16.98 -1.59
N GLU A 136 -0.57 -17.22 -2.64
CA GLU A 136 -0.55 -18.46 -3.41
C GLU A 136 -0.26 -19.71 -2.56
N ARG A 137 0.36 -19.53 -1.39
CA ARG A 137 0.68 -20.61 -0.43
C ARG A 137 -0.41 -20.82 0.61
N GLY A 138 -1.55 -20.13 0.49
CA GLY A 138 -2.66 -20.19 1.42
C GLY A 138 -2.46 -19.40 2.71
N LYS A 139 -1.41 -18.56 2.80
CA LYS A 139 -1.16 -17.74 4.00
C LYS A 139 -1.97 -16.45 3.94
N ASP A 140 -2.68 -16.15 5.02
CA ASP A 140 -3.37 -14.87 5.20
C ASP A 140 -2.34 -13.75 5.46
N GLN A 141 -2.11 -12.93 4.43
CA GLN A 141 -1.29 -11.72 4.51
C GLN A 141 -2.12 -10.50 4.94
N GLY A 142 -3.45 -10.56 4.75
CA GLY A 142 -4.35 -9.49 5.15
C GLY A 142 -4.38 -9.26 6.67
N ILE A 143 -4.04 -10.28 7.46
CA ILE A 143 -3.92 -10.16 8.92
C ILE A 143 -2.97 -9.02 9.35
N ASN A 144 -1.88 -8.81 8.61
CA ASN A 144 -0.91 -7.75 8.88
C ASN A 144 -1.53 -6.36 8.72
N VAL A 145 -2.34 -6.18 7.67
CA VAL A 145 -3.07 -4.93 7.39
C VAL A 145 -4.12 -4.68 8.47
N ARG A 146 -4.91 -5.72 8.81
CA ARG A 146 -5.98 -5.61 9.83
C ARG A 146 -5.46 -5.24 11.20
N PHE A 147 -4.31 -5.79 11.62
CA PHE A 147 -3.68 -5.40 12.88
C PHE A 147 -3.15 -3.97 12.82
N ARG A 148 -2.43 -3.62 11.76
CA ARG A 148 -1.81 -2.31 11.64
C ARG A 148 -2.84 -1.18 11.59
N VAL A 149 -3.92 -1.34 10.84
CA VAL A 149 -4.94 -0.28 10.74
C VAL A 149 -5.59 0.01 12.09
N LYS A 150 -5.84 -1.01 12.92
CA LYS A 150 -6.36 -0.79 14.27
C LYS A 150 -5.40 0.03 15.14
N THR A 151 -4.10 -0.24 15.03
CA THR A 151 -3.07 0.58 15.69
C THR A 151 -3.11 2.03 15.20
N VAL A 152 -3.16 2.27 13.89
CA VAL A 152 -3.22 3.63 13.33
C VAL A 152 -4.50 4.36 13.76
N LEU A 153 -5.66 3.71 13.66
CA LEU A 153 -6.95 4.28 14.07
C LEU A 153 -6.99 4.61 15.57
N SER A 154 -6.27 3.86 16.42
CA SER A 154 -6.20 4.15 17.85
C SER A 154 -5.40 5.43 18.20
N LEU A 155 -4.67 5.99 17.23
CA LEU A 155 -3.93 7.25 17.39
C LEU A 155 -4.76 8.49 17.02
N LEU A 156 -5.94 8.32 16.40
CA LEU A 156 -6.78 9.41 15.89
C LEU A 156 -7.90 9.80 16.86
#